data_AF-A0A937H3T4-F1
#
_entry.id   AF-A0A937H3T4-F1
#
_cell.length_a   1.000
_cell.length_b   1.000
_cell.length_c   1.000
_cell.angle_alpha   90.00
_cell.angle_beta   90.00
_cell.angle_gamma   90.00
#
_symmetry.space_group_name_H-M   'P 1'
#
loop_
_entity.id
_entity.type
_entity.pdbx_description
1 polymer ?
#
loop_
_entity_poly.entity_id
_entity_poly.type
_entity_poly.pdbx_seq_one_letter_code
_entity_poly.pdbx_strand_id
1 'polypeptide(L)'
;AILLATAKILYKLRNQIPGQVKFIFQPAEEGAPNGEEGGAELMVKEGVLKNPDVDAIFGLHINSQTTVGNVYVRPEGIMAAVNEFRIDLKGVQTHGSTPWTGKDPIVAASQMINSIQTIVSRSMPLTKAAAVVTIGSIHGGVRSNIIPEDLYMLGTIRTLDNGMKKLVLKRLEEVVHNIAEANGVEAKITYMVSYPITFNEPNLYEKMLPTLKRVNGESNVHYMDAITGAEDFSFFQEKIPGMYFFIGGTKKGVDLSTSAPHHTPDFYVDDSALATGVRSMTSLALDYIFEN
;
A
#
# COMPACT_ATOMS: atom_id res chain seq x y z
N ALA A 1 -5.03 8.75 -19.67
CA ALA A 1 -5.21 9.99 -20.46
C ALA A 1 -4.26 11.13 -20.03
N ILE A 2 -4.25 11.50 -18.74
CA ILE A 2 -3.41 12.59 -18.20
C ILE A 2 -1.93 12.46 -18.60
N LEU A 3 -1.30 11.32 -18.31
CA LEU A 3 0.14 11.13 -18.57
C LEU A 3 0.50 11.30 -20.05
N LEU A 4 -0.36 10.83 -20.97
CA LEU A 4 -0.15 10.98 -22.41
C LEU A 4 -0.26 12.45 -22.85
N ALA A 5 -1.21 13.21 -22.29
CA ALA A 5 -1.32 14.64 -22.55
C ALA A 5 -0.12 15.41 -21.99
N THR A 6 0.33 15.09 -20.77
CA THR A 6 1.57 15.61 -20.19
C THR A 6 2.78 15.31 -21.08
N ALA A 7 2.94 14.07 -21.53
CA ALA A 7 4.02 13.68 -22.44
C ALA A 7 4.00 14.49 -23.74
N LYS A 8 2.82 14.70 -24.33
CA LYS A 8 2.65 15.51 -25.54
C LYS A 8 3.05 16.98 -25.33
N ILE A 9 2.73 17.56 -24.17
CA ILE A 9 3.11 18.94 -23.83
C ILE A 9 4.62 19.03 -23.64
N LEU A 10 5.20 18.19 -22.80
CA LEU A 10 6.63 18.21 -22.49
C LEU A 10 7.49 17.88 -23.72
N TYR A 11 7.04 16.99 -24.60
CA TYR A 11 7.72 16.71 -25.87
C TYR A 11 7.81 17.95 -26.78
N LYS A 12 6.78 18.80 -26.81
CA LYS A 12 6.84 20.06 -27.56
C LYS A 12 7.82 21.06 -26.96
N LEU A 13 8.03 21.01 -25.66
CA LEU A 13 8.95 21.88 -24.91
C LEU A 13 10.36 21.29 -24.76
N ARG A 14 10.61 20.06 -25.25
CA ARG A 14 11.85 19.29 -24.96
C ARG A 14 13.17 20.05 -25.18
N ASN A 15 13.23 20.96 -26.16
CA ASN A 15 14.44 21.74 -26.45
C ASN A 15 14.71 22.85 -25.40
N GLN A 16 13.77 23.09 -24.49
CA GLN A 16 13.85 24.09 -23.41
C GLN A 16 14.05 23.43 -22.04
N ILE A 17 14.02 22.10 -21.94
CA ILE A 17 14.09 21.37 -20.68
C ILE A 17 15.55 20.94 -20.48
N PRO A 18 16.27 21.42 -19.44
CA PRO A 18 17.69 21.11 -19.20
C PRO A 18 17.91 19.72 -18.57
N GLY A 19 17.09 18.74 -18.93
CA GLY A 19 17.06 17.42 -18.31
C GLY A 19 16.19 16.43 -19.08
N GLN A 20 15.85 15.31 -18.45
CA GLN A 20 15.06 14.25 -19.06
C GLN A 20 13.79 13.99 -18.25
N VAL A 21 12.70 13.68 -18.95
CA VAL A 21 11.45 13.22 -18.34
C VAL A 21 11.16 11.83 -18.87
N LYS A 22 11.08 10.84 -17.98
CA LYS A 22 10.70 9.46 -18.30
C LYS A 22 9.21 9.28 -18.01
N PHE A 23 8.46 8.76 -18.98
CA PHE A 23 7.04 8.45 -18.84
C PHE A 23 6.86 6.94 -18.66
N ILE A 24 6.33 6.53 -17.51
CA ILE A 24 6.11 5.11 -17.18
C ILE A 24 4.61 4.82 -17.35
N PHE A 25 4.29 3.97 -18.32
CA PHE A 25 2.93 3.46 -18.54
C PHE A 25 2.85 2.04 -17.97
N GLN A 26 2.46 1.97 -16.71
CA GLN A 26 2.48 0.73 -15.94
C GLN A 26 1.21 -0.12 -16.20
N PRO A 27 1.36 -1.44 -16.45
CA PRO A 27 0.24 -2.39 -16.47
C PRO A 27 -0.02 -3.00 -15.08
N ALA A 28 -1.17 -3.65 -14.91
CA ALA A 28 -1.44 -4.59 -13.79
C ALA A 28 -1.25 -4.03 -12.36
N GLU A 29 -1.61 -2.76 -12.12
CA GLU A 29 -1.63 -2.15 -10.78
C GLU A 29 -2.56 -2.91 -9.82
N GLU A 30 -3.78 -3.23 -10.28
CA GLU A 30 -4.80 -4.02 -9.55
C GLU A 30 -4.39 -5.49 -9.29
N GLY A 31 -3.18 -5.89 -9.71
CA GLY A 31 -2.65 -7.23 -9.60
C GLY A 31 -2.53 -7.95 -10.94
N ALA A 32 -1.50 -8.80 -11.04
CA ALA A 32 -1.31 -9.69 -12.17
C ALA A 32 -2.27 -10.89 -12.11
N PRO A 33 -2.59 -11.52 -13.27
CA PRO A 33 -3.30 -12.79 -13.29
C PRO A 33 -2.60 -13.86 -12.44
N ASN A 34 -3.38 -14.81 -11.90
CA ASN A 34 -2.84 -15.87 -11.08
C ASN A 34 -1.71 -16.64 -11.80
N GLY A 35 -0.52 -16.65 -11.19
CA GLY A 35 0.66 -17.32 -11.72
C GLY A 35 1.56 -16.44 -12.61
N GLU A 36 1.24 -15.16 -12.77
CA GLU A 36 2.04 -14.19 -13.51
C GLU A 36 2.68 -13.14 -12.58
N GLU A 37 3.81 -12.56 -13.01
CA GLU A 37 4.37 -11.35 -12.41
C GLU A 37 3.91 -10.14 -13.24
N GLY A 38 3.67 -8.99 -12.61
CA GLY A 38 3.23 -7.77 -13.28
C GLY A 38 3.39 -6.54 -12.39
N GLY A 39 2.79 -5.42 -12.79
CA GLY A 39 2.77 -4.22 -11.97
C GLY A 39 4.10 -3.48 -11.92
N ALA A 40 4.19 -2.51 -11.01
CA ALA A 40 5.37 -1.70 -10.77
C ALA A 40 6.58 -2.54 -10.35
N GLU A 41 6.38 -3.60 -9.57
CA GLU A 41 7.46 -4.47 -9.08
C GLU A 41 8.27 -5.08 -10.23
N LEU A 42 7.58 -5.67 -11.22
CA LEU A 42 8.23 -6.25 -12.39
C LEU A 42 8.95 -5.18 -13.21
N MET A 43 8.33 -4.03 -13.44
CA MET A 43 8.98 -2.94 -14.18
C MET A 43 10.26 -2.45 -13.49
N VAL A 44 10.25 -2.33 -12.17
CA VAL A 44 11.43 -1.98 -11.37
C VAL A 44 12.51 -3.05 -11.50
N LYS A 45 12.15 -4.33 -11.38
CA LYS A 45 13.04 -5.49 -11.55
C LYS A 45 13.69 -5.50 -12.94
N GLU A 46 12.96 -5.12 -13.98
CA GLU A 46 13.45 -4.99 -15.36
C GLU A 46 14.23 -3.70 -15.63
N GLY A 47 14.38 -2.83 -14.62
CA GLY A 47 15.23 -1.65 -14.71
C GLY A 47 14.55 -0.43 -15.33
N VAL A 48 13.22 -0.28 -15.23
CA VAL A 48 12.51 0.91 -15.76
C VAL A 48 13.05 2.23 -15.20
N LEU A 49 13.60 2.23 -13.98
CA LEU A 49 14.20 3.40 -13.34
C LEU A 49 15.66 3.65 -13.76
N LYS A 50 16.19 2.84 -14.68
CA LYS A 50 17.55 2.91 -15.23
C LYS A 50 17.52 3.26 -16.71
N ASN A 51 18.65 3.73 -17.24
CA ASN A 51 18.85 4.06 -18.65
C ASN A 51 17.71 4.90 -19.29
N PRO A 52 17.54 6.18 -18.90
CA PRO A 52 18.35 6.94 -17.95
C PRO A 52 18.00 6.65 -16.48
N ASP A 53 18.93 6.93 -15.57
CA ASP A 53 18.64 6.96 -14.13
C ASP A 53 17.55 7.99 -13.83
N VAL A 54 16.66 7.67 -12.89
CA VAL A 54 15.55 8.53 -12.47
C VAL A 54 15.84 9.05 -11.06
N ASP A 55 15.83 10.37 -10.87
CA ASP A 55 16.14 11.00 -9.58
C ASP A 55 14.93 11.15 -8.65
N ALA A 56 13.74 11.35 -9.23
CA ALA A 56 12.48 11.41 -8.51
C ALA A 56 11.31 10.94 -9.39
N ILE A 57 10.23 10.49 -8.75
CA ILE A 57 9.02 10.03 -9.44
C ILE A 57 7.75 10.71 -8.91
N PHE A 58 6.85 11.07 -9.81
CA PHE A 58 5.54 11.62 -9.48
C PHE A 58 4.44 10.68 -9.99
N GLY A 59 3.43 10.46 -9.15
CA GLY A 59 2.24 9.69 -9.52
C GLY A 59 0.99 10.38 -9.00
N LEU A 60 -0.16 10.03 -9.58
CA LEU A 60 -1.44 10.50 -9.08
C LEU A 60 -2.52 9.45 -9.24
N HIS A 61 -3.54 9.56 -8.40
CA HIS A 61 -4.78 8.81 -8.54
C HIS A 61 -5.97 9.77 -8.60
N ILE A 62 -6.97 9.44 -9.42
CA ILE A 62 -8.27 10.13 -9.40
C ILE A 62 -9.06 9.66 -8.19
N ASN A 63 -9.83 10.53 -7.53
CA ASN A 63 -10.76 10.13 -6.47
C ASN A 63 -12.18 10.51 -6.88
N SER A 64 -13.02 9.50 -7.15
CA SER A 64 -14.42 9.69 -7.57
C SER A 64 -15.34 10.26 -6.48
N GLN A 65 -14.86 10.38 -5.24
CA GLN A 65 -15.58 10.97 -4.11
C GLN A 65 -14.99 12.31 -3.67
N THR A 66 -14.25 12.96 -4.56
CA THR A 66 -13.68 14.30 -4.35
C THR A 66 -14.04 15.20 -5.52
N THR A 67 -14.51 16.41 -5.23
CA THR A 67 -14.90 17.38 -6.25
C THR A 67 -13.72 17.78 -7.14
N VAL A 68 -13.93 17.77 -8.47
CA VAL A 68 -12.95 18.19 -9.49
C VAL A 68 -12.33 19.55 -9.18
N GLY A 69 -11.02 19.66 -9.45
CA GLY A 69 -10.22 20.84 -9.18
C GLY A 69 -9.47 20.79 -7.85
N ASN A 70 -9.89 19.94 -6.91
CA ASN A 70 -9.16 19.73 -5.66
C ASN A 70 -8.04 18.70 -5.83
N VAL A 71 -6.96 18.91 -5.07
CA VAL A 71 -5.80 18.04 -4.96
C VAL A 71 -5.61 17.71 -3.48
N TYR A 72 -5.36 16.44 -3.17
CA TYR A 72 -5.10 15.98 -1.81
C TYR A 72 -3.75 15.29 -1.75
N VAL A 73 -2.92 15.70 -0.79
CA VAL A 73 -1.56 15.21 -0.65
C VAL A 73 -1.12 15.32 0.81
N ARG A 74 -0.21 14.45 1.24
CA ARG A 74 0.44 14.51 2.55
C ARG A 74 1.88 14.03 2.44
N PRO A 75 2.78 14.42 3.36
CA PRO A 75 4.07 13.77 3.47
C PRO A 75 3.92 12.38 4.09
N GLU A 76 4.99 11.60 3.99
CA GLU A 76 5.10 10.25 4.55
C GLU A 76 4.06 9.28 3.96
N GLY A 77 3.58 8.31 4.75
CA GLY A 77 2.61 7.31 4.28
C GLY A 77 1.28 7.94 3.88
N ILE A 78 1.01 8.02 2.57
CA ILE A 78 -0.29 8.44 2.03
C ILE A 78 -1.24 7.25 1.84
N MET A 79 -0.68 6.07 1.53
CA MET A 79 -1.41 4.80 1.48
C MET A 79 -0.64 3.72 2.24
N ALA A 80 -1.36 2.75 2.81
CA ALA A 80 -0.76 1.75 3.69
C ALA A 80 -0.03 0.66 2.92
N ALA A 81 1.08 0.18 3.49
CA ALA A 81 1.62 -1.12 3.11
C ALA A 81 0.62 -2.23 3.41
N VAL A 82 0.70 -3.29 2.63
CA VAL A 82 -0.05 -4.52 2.82
C VAL A 82 0.91 -5.67 2.96
N ASN A 83 0.77 -6.47 4.00
CA ASN A 83 1.41 -7.78 4.09
C ASN A 83 0.36 -8.83 4.43
N GLU A 84 0.01 -9.64 3.44
CA GLU A 84 -0.80 -10.83 3.66
C GLU A 84 0.09 -11.98 4.09
N PHE A 85 -0.35 -12.71 5.11
CA PHE A 85 0.43 -13.80 5.67
C PHE A 85 -0.44 -15.01 5.98
N ARG A 86 0.20 -16.16 5.92
CA ARG A 86 -0.32 -17.46 6.33
C ARG A 86 0.56 -18.02 7.44
N ILE A 87 -0.05 -18.48 8.52
CA ILE A 87 0.62 -19.23 9.59
C ILE A 87 0.14 -20.67 9.50
N ASP A 88 1.04 -21.59 9.21
CA ASP A 88 0.81 -23.04 9.24
C ASP A 88 1.32 -23.59 10.58
N LEU A 89 0.48 -24.33 11.30
CA LEU A 89 0.81 -25.01 12.55
C LEU A 89 0.71 -26.52 12.38
N LYS A 90 1.71 -27.24 12.89
CA LYS A 90 1.73 -28.70 12.89
C LYS A 90 1.93 -29.24 14.30
N GLY A 91 0.92 -29.97 14.78
CA GLY A 91 0.89 -30.65 16.05
C GLY A 91 1.01 -32.16 15.92
N VAL A 92 0.40 -32.89 16.84
CA VAL A 92 0.32 -34.35 16.83
C VAL A 92 -1.12 -34.74 17.17
N GLN A 93 -1.82 -35.31 16.19
CA GLN A 93 -3.22 -35.69 16.32
C GLN A 93 -3.43 -36.70 17.45
N THR A 94 -4.50 -36.53 18.21
CA THR A 94 -4.90 -37.49 19.25
C THR A 94 -6.41 -37.45 19.52
N HIS A 95 -6.91 -38.45 20.24
CA HIS A 95 -8.28 -38.45 20.74
C HIS A 95 -8.46 -37.33 21.79
N GLY A 96 -9.58 -36.60 21.71
CA GLY A 96 -9.84 -35.44 22.58
C GLY A 96 -9.93 -35.78 24.08
N SER A 97 -10.12 -37.05 24.44
CA SER A 97 -10.11 -37.51 25.84
C SER A 97 -8.71 -37.89 26.36
N THR A 98 -7.68 -37.92 25.51
CA THR A 98 -6.30 -38.25 25.87
C THR A 98 -5.33 -37.21 25.30
N PRO A 99 -5.51 -35.91 25.61
CA PRO A 99 -4.73 -34.83 25.00
C PRO A 99 -3.21 -34.93 25.28
N TRP A 100 -2.80 -35.56 26.38
CA TRP A 100 -1.39 -35.73 26.75
C TRP A 100 -0.57 -36.62 25.81
N THR A 101 -1.21 -37.36 24.88
CA THR A 101 -0.51 -38.16 23.87
C THR A 101 -0.32 -37.42 22.55
N GLY A 102 -0.73 -36.15 22.46
CA GLY A 102 -0.62 -35.32 21.26
C GLY A 102 -0.05 -33.93 21.54
N LYS A 103 -0.15 -33.06 20.54
CA LYS A 103 0.21 -31.64 20.59
C LYS A 103 -0.89 -30.88 19.87
N ASP A 104 -1.60 -30.00 20.59
CA ASP A 104 -2.84 -29.39 20.10
C ASP A 104 -2.56 -28.06 19.37
N PRO A 105 -2.68 -28.01 18.04
CA PRO A 105 -2.44 -26.77 17.29
C PRO A 105 -3.60 -25.76 17.45
N ILE A 106 -4.81 -26.16 17.86
CA ILE A 106 -5.93 -25.24 18.14
C ILE A 106 -5.64 -24.42 19.39
N VAL A 107 -5.15 -25.07 20.45
CA VAL A 107 -4.76 -24.38 21.69
C VAL A 107 -3.61 -23.40 21.41
N ALA A 108 -2.57 -23.83 20.69
CA ALA A 108 -1.49 -22.94 20.28
C ALA A 108 -1.99 -21.74 19.45
N ALA A 109 -2.83 -21.97 18.44
CA ALA A 109 -3.41 -20.90 17.63
C ALA A 109 -4.20 -19.88 18.46
N SER A 110 -5.00 -20.35 19.43
CA SER A 110 -5.76 -19.46 20.30
C SER A 110 -4.85 -18.54 21.15
N GLN A 111 -3.74 -19.06 21.65
CA GLN A 111 -2.74 -18.29 22.39
C GLN A 111 -2.03 -17.29 21.47
N MET A 112 -1.71 -17.71 20.23
CA MET A 112 -1.12 -16.85 19.21
C MET A 112 -2.05 -15.69 18.86
N ILE A 113 -3.32 -15.93 18.57
CA ILE A 113 -4.29 -14.87 18.22
C ILE A 113 -4.34 -13.82 19.33
N ASN A 114 -4.44 -14.24 20.60
CA ASN A 114 -4.46 -13.32 21.74
C ASN A 114 -3.15 -12.53 21.84
N SER A 115 -2.00 -13.20 21.69
CA SER A 115 -0.69 -12.56 21.82
C SER A 115 -0.38 -11.62 20.66
N ILE A 116 -0.85 -11.92 19.44
CA ILE A 116 -0.70 -11.07 18.25
C ILE A 116 -1.34 -9.69 18.49
N GLN A 117 -2.40 -9.58 19.29
CA GLN A 117 -3.02 -8.29 19.62
C GLN A 117 -2.07 -7.36 20.41
N THR A 118 -1.06 -7.92 21.08
CA THR A 118 -0.04 -7.15 21.80
C THR A 118 0.93 -6.42 20.87
N ILE A 119 1.06 -6.87 19.62
CA ILE A 119 1.93 -6.22 18.63
C ILE A 119 1.48 -4.77 18.44
N VAL A 120 0.20 -4.55 18.11
CA VAL A 120 -0.35 -3.21 17.95
C VAL A 120 -0.49 -2.52 19.30
N SER A 121 -1.12 -3.18 20.29
CA SER A 121 -1.51 -2.48 21.51
C SER A 121 -0.33 -2.12 22.41
N ARG A 122 0.78 -2.87 22.41
CA ARG A 122 1.92 -2.71 23.33
C ARG A 122 3.25 -2.38 22.65
N SER A 123 3.42 -2.68 21.37
CA SER A 123 4.71 -2.46 20.68
C SER A 123 4.70 -1.29 19.68
N MET A 124 3.52 -0.75 19.30
CA MET A 124 3.44 0.31 18.29
C MET A 124 3.29 1.72 18.87
N PRO A 125 4.08 2.71 18.38
CA PRO A 125 3.88 4.11 18.71
C PRO A 125 2.71 4.68 17.89
N LEU A 126 1.47 4.41 18.29
CA LEU A 126 0.27 4.77 17.53
C LEU A 126 0.06 6.29 17.33
N THR A 127 0.75 7.13 18.12
CA THR A 127 0.78 8.59 17.89
C THR A 127 1.65 8.99 16.69
N LYS A 128 2.51 8.09 16.20
CA LYS A 128 3.34 8.29 15.02
C LYS A 128 2.58 7.95 13.75
N ALA A 129 2.05 6.72 13.66
CA ALA A 129 1.31 6.25 12.50
C ALA A 129 0.40 5.07 12.87
N ALA A 130 -0.61 4.81 12.03
CA ALA A 130 -1.50 3.67 12.25
C ALA A 130 -0.82 2.34 11.87
N ALA A 131 -1.19 1.29 12.61
CA ALA A 131 -0.84 -0.08 12.31
C ALA A 131 -2.03 -1.00 12.65
N VAL A 132 -2.26 -2.02 11.83
CA VAL A 132 -3.30 -3.03 12.02
C VAL A 132 -2.68 -4.40 11.77
N VAL A 133 -3.03 -5.36 12.62
CA VAL A 133 -2.76 -6.78 12.40
C VAL A 133 -4.07 -7.51 12.60
N THR A 134 -4.53 -8.21 11.58
CA THR A 134 -5.81 -8.93 11.59
C THR A 134 -5.58 -10.38 11.25
N ILE A 135 -6.17 -11.29 12.03
CA ILE A 135 -6.36 -12.69 11.63
C ILE A 135 -7.76 -12.77 11.02
N GLY A 136 -7.82 -12.99 9.71
CA GLY A 136 -9.05 -12.99 8.93
C GLY A 136 -9.71 -14.37 8.88
N SER A 137 -8.93 -15.45 8.99
CA SER A 137 -9.48 -16.81 9.04
C SER A 137 -8.59 -17.78 9.82
N ILE A 138 -9.23 -18.86 10.29
CA ILE A 138 -8.60 -19.99 10.98
C ILE A 138 -9.28 -21.27 10.51
N HIS A 139 -8.49 -22.29 10.18
CA HIS A 139 -8.97 -23.55 9.63
C HIS A 139 -8.19 -24.72 10.23
N GLY A 140 -8.90 -25.68 10.84
CA GLY A 140 -8.31 -26.88 11.42
C GLY A 140 -9.37 -27.76 12.09
N GLY A 141 -9.11 -29.06 12.16
CA GLY A 141 -10.05 -30.03 12.73
C GLY A 141 -11.22 -30.40 11.81
N VAL A 142 -11.77 -31.59 12.05
CA VAL A 142 -12.94 -32.12 11.31
C VAL A 142 -14.02 -32.65 12.26
N ARG A 143 -13.61 -33.30 13.35
CA ARG A 143 -14.52 -33.90 14.35
C ARG A 143 -14.27 -33.27 15.71
N SER A 144 -15.32 -33.17 16.52
CA SER A 144 -15.26 -32.59 17.87
C SER A 144 -14.44 -33.40 18.88
N ASN A 145 -14.21 -34.68 18.65
CA ASN A 145 -13.49 -35.58 19.56
C ASN A 145 -12.06 -35.93 19.10
N ILE A 146 -11.52 -35.22 18.10
CA ILE A 146 -10.17 -35.43 17.58
C ILE A 146 -9.44 -34.09 17.58
N ILE A 147 -8.31 -34.03 18.27
CA ILE A 147 -7.36 -32.91 18.17
C ILE A 147 -6.61 -33.07 16.83
N PRO A 148 -6.64 -32.09 15.92
CA PRO A 148 -6.05 -32.25 14.58
C PRO A 148 -4.52 -32.26 14.59
N GLU A 149 -3.94 -32.77 13.51
CA GLU A 149 -2.50 -32.64 13.22
C GLU A 149 -2.17 -31.25 12.68
N ASP A 150 -3.00 -30.73 11.76
CA ASP A 150 -2.73 -29.48 11.05
C ASP A 150 -3.78 -28.39 11.33
N LEU A 151 -3.31 -27.15 11.35
CA LEU A 151 -4.13 -25.94 11.38
C LEU A 151 -3.43 -24.83 10.61
N TYR A 152 -4.19 -23.96 9.95
CA TYR A 152 -3.63 -22.72 9.42
C TYR A 152 -4.50 -21.50 9.71
N MET A 153 -3.86 -20.35 9.75
CA MET A 153 -4.49 -19.03 9.87
C MET A 153 -4.08 -18.15 8.70
N LEU A 154 -5.02 -17.33 8.21
CA LEU A 154 -4.74 -16.27 7.25
C LEU A 154 -4.91 -14.92 7.92
N GLY A 155 -4.00 -14.01 7.66
CA GLY A 155 -4.02 -12.68 8.24
C GLY A 155 -3.46 -11.62 7.31
N THR A 156 -3.64 -10.37 7.73
CA THR A 156 -3.18 -9.21 6.99
C THR A 156 -2.66 -8.14 7.93
N ILE A 157 -1.62 -7.44 7.50
CA ILE A 157 -1.01 -6.31 8.19
C ILE A 157 -1.22 -5.06 7.33
N ARG A 158 -1.53 -3.94 8.00
CA ARG A 158 -1.52 -2.60 7.41
C ARG A 158 -0.60 -1.71 8.23
N THR A 159 0.31 -0.97 7.60
CA THR A 159 1.19 -0.01 8.28
C THR A 159 1.46 1.21 7.43
N LEU A 160 1.61 2.37 8.07
CA LEU A 160 1.91 3.66 7.42
C LEU A 160 3.32 4.20 7.69
N ASP A 161 4.15 3.46 8.43
CA ASP A 161 5.55 3.81 8.68
C ASP A 161 6.48 2.60 8.46
N ASN A 162 7.62 2.83 7.80
CA ASN A 162 8.57 1.77 7.45
C ASN A 162 9.24 1.14 8.67
N GLY A 163 9.51 1.93 9.72
CA GLY A 163 10.04 1.42 10.98
C GLY A 163 9.02 0.54 11.71
N MET A 164 7.76 0.99 11.75
CA MET A 164 6.65 0.23 12.31
C MET A 164 6.38 -1.06 11.52
N LYS A 165 6.41 -1.03 10.17
CA LYS A 165 6.31 -2.23 9.32
C LYS A 165 7.33 -3.28 9.72
N LYS A 166 8.61 -2.91 9.78
CA LYS A 166 9.71 -3.81 10.19
C LYS A 166 9.48 -4.39 11.59
N LEU A 167 9.04 -3.56 12.54
CA LEU A 167 8.79 -4.01 13.91
C LEU A 167 7.58 -4.95 13.99
N VAL A 168 6.48 -4.68 13.28
CA VAL A 168 5.29 -5.54 13.26
C VAL A 168 5.65 -6.93 12.72
N LEU A 169 6.34 -7.01 11.59
CA LEU A 169 6.75 -8.28 10.98
C LEU A 169 7.65 -9.09 11.92
N LYS A 170 8.65 -8.43 12.51
CA LYS A 170 9.52 -9.05 13.52
C LYS A 170 8.73 -9.57 14.73
N ARG A 171 7.82 -8.76 15.28
CA ARG A 171 7.02 -9.14 16.45
C ARG A 171 6.04 -10.28 16.12
N LEU A 172 5.52 -10.32 14.90
CA LEU A 172 4.68 -11.43 14.44
C LEU A 172 5.46 -12.75 14.45
N GLU A 173 6.66 -12.76 13.85
CA GLU A 173 7.55 -13.92 13.85
C GLU A 173 7.90 -14.37 15.28
N GLU A 174 8.31 -13.45 16.15
CA GLU A 174 8.62 -13.75 17.55
C GLU A 174 7.43 -14.36 18.30
N VAL A 175 6.23 -13.76 18.17
CA VAL A 175 5.02 -14.26 18.84
C VAL A 175 4.67 -15.66 18.37
N VAL A 176 4.65 -15.88 17.06
CA VAL A 176 4.28 -17.17 16.47
C VAL A 176 5.27 -18.25 16.89
N HIS A 177 6.58 -18.03 16.71
CA HIS A 177 7.58 -19.06 16.99
C HIS A 177 7.69 -19.38 18.48
N ASN A 178 7.66 -18.38 19.36
CA ASN A 178 7.77 -18.62 20.81
C ASN A 178 6.54 -19.34 21.38
N ILE A 179 5.34 -19.05 20.89
CA ILE A 179 4.13 -19.75 21.34
C ILE A 179 4.08 -21.15 20.76
N ALA A 180 4.53 -21.34 19.53
CA ALA A 180 4.65 -22.67 18.94
C ALA A 180 5.57 -23.56 19.78
N GLU A 181 6.76 -23.07 20.11
CA GLU A 181 7.74 -23.74 20.96
C GLU A 181 7.16 -24.06 22.34
N ALA A 182 6.52 -23.10 23.00
CA ALA A 182 5.92 -23.29 24.33
C ALA A 182 4.83 -24.39 24.36
N ASN A 183 4.14 -24.63 23.23
CA ASN A 183 3.13 -25.67 23.10
C ASN A 183 3.68 -26.97 22.47
N GLY A 184 4.95 -26.99 22.05
CA GLY A 184 5.56 -28.11 21.36
C GLY A 184 4.93 -28.41 19.99
N VAL A 185 4.46 -27.38 19.29
CA VAL A 185 3.97 -27.46 17.90
C VAL A 185 4.99 -26.78 16.97
N GLU A 186 5.04 -27.20 15.72
CA GLU A 186 5.82 -26.52 14.69
C GLU A 186 4.99 -25.37 14.10
N ALA A 187 5.64 -24.27 13.72
CA ALA A 187 4.99 -23.14 13.07
C ALA A 187 5.82 -22.59 11.91
N LYS A 188 5.16 -22.29 10.80
CA LYS A 188 5.74 -21.63 9.62
C LYS A 188 4.91 -20.42 9.24
N ILE A 189 5.56 -19.28 8.99
CA ILE A 189 4.92 -18.09 8.42
C ILE A 189 5.30 -17.98 6.95
N THR A 190 4.32 -17.70 6.10
CA THR A 190 4.51 -17.41 4.68
C THR A 190 3.84 -16.09 4.34
N TYR A 191 4.57 -15.14 3.78
CA TYR A 191 4.00 -13.89 3.26
C TYR A 191 3.59 -14.09 1.79
N MET A 192 2.34 -13.82 1.45
CA MET A 192 1.76 -14.11 0.14
C MET A 192 1.80 -12.88 -0.78
N VAL A 193 1.34 -11.74 -0.27
CA VAL A 193 1.31 -10.45 -0.97
C VAL A 193 2.00 -9.43 -0.08
N SER A 194 2.91 -8.64 -0.66
CA SER A 194 3.59 -7.56 0.05
C SER A 194 3.70 -6.31 -0.80
N TYR A 195 2.85 -5.32 -0.52
CA TYR A 195 3.02 -3.97 -1.07
C TYR A 195 3.78 -3.08 -0.08
N PRO A 196 4.75 -2.29 -0.55
CA PRO A 196 5.37 -1.23 0.24
C PRO A 196 4.36 -0.13 0.62
N ILE A 197 4.81 0.80 1.47
CA ILE A 197 4.01 1.98 1.82
C ILE A 197 4.12 2.95 0.64
N THR A 198 3.00 3.46 0.15
CA THR A 198 3.02 4.63 -0.75
C THR A 198 3.45 5.83 0.09
N PHE A 199 4.72 6.17 0.00
CA PHE A 199 5.41 7.04 0.94
C PHE A 199 5.97 8.26 0.23
N ASN A 200 5.36 9.41 0.49
CA ASN A 200 5.83 10.68 -0.02
C ASN A 200 7.04 11.13 0.77
N GLU A 201 8.20 11.14 0.12
CA GLU A 201 9.45 11.53 0.77
C GLU A 201 9.34 13.00 1.26
N PRO A 202 9.59 13.28 2.56
CA PRO A 202 9.33 14.60 3.13
C PRO A 202 10.05 15.76 2.44
N ASN A 203 11.32 15.60 2.05
CA ASN A 203 12.05 16.70 1.39
C ASN A 203 11.49 17.00 0.00
N LEU A 204 11.20 15.96 -0.79
CA LEU A 204 10.54 16.10 -2.08
C LEU A 204 9.13 16.69 -1.92
N TYR A 205 8.40 16.28 -0.87
CA TYR A 205 7.08 16.83 -0.58
C TYR A 205 7.15 18.32 -0.30
N GLU A 206 8.03 18.75 0.60
CA GLU A 206 8.21 20.17 0.95
C GLU A 206 8.65 20.99 -0.26
N LYS A 207 9.57 20.45 -1.08
CA LYS A 207 10.05 21.09 -2.30
C LYS A 207 8.93 21.29 -3.32
N MET A 208 8.08 20.30 -3.52
CA MET A 208 7.13 20.26 -4.65
C MET A 208 5.69 20.67 -4.30
N LEU A 209 5.33 20.75 -3.01
CA LEU A 209 4.02 21.25 -2.58
C LEU A 209 3.71 22.68 -3.08
N PRO A 210 4.66 23.64 -3.08
CA PRO A 210 4.44 24.97 -3.65
C PRO A 210 4.04 24.94 -5.13
N THR A 211 4.59 24.01 -5.92
CA THR A 211 4.20 23.83 -7.33
C THR A 211 2.73 23.46 -7.44
N LEU A 212 2.26 22.46 -6.69
CA LEU A 212 0.84 22.05 -6.70
C LEU A 212 -0.08 23.22 -6.32
N LYS A 213 0.28 23.97 -5.27
CA LYS A 213 -0.47 25.12 -4.79
C LYS A 213 -0.53 26.25 -5.82
N ARG A 214 0.61 26.59 -6.42
CA ARG A 214 0.71 27.64 -7.44
C ARG A 214 -0.17 27.35 -8.65
N VAL A 215 -0.18 26.10 -9.13
CA VAL A 215 -0.87 25.78 -10.40
C VAL A 215 -2.33 25.44 -10.22
N ASN A 216 -2.73 24.90 -9.07
CA ASN A 216 -4.14 24.56 -8.79
C ASN A 216 -4.87 25.62 -7.97
N GLY A 217 -4.14 26.55 -7.35
CA GLY A 217 -4.64 27.52 -6.37
C GLY A 217 -4.52 26.98 -4.95
N GLU A 218 -4.00 27.80 -4.04
CA GLU A 218 -3.74 27.45 -2.63
C GLU A 218 -4.97 26.80 -1.97
N SER A 219 -6.15 27.37 -2.20
CA SER A 219 -7.42 26.90 -1.61
C SER A 219 -7.92 25.55 -2.17
N ASN A 220 -7.29 25.03 -3.22
CA ASN A 220 -7.68 23.78 -3.86
C ASN A 220 -6.69 22.63 -3.56
N VAL A 221 -5.62 22.89 -2.81
CA VAL A 221 -4.63 21.87 -2.42
C VAL A 221 -4.74 21.63 -0.93
N HIS A 222 -5.12 20.42 -0.56
CA HIS A 222 -5.50 20.06 0.80
C HIS A 222 -4.58 18.98 1.35
N TYR A 223 -4.37 19.05 2.67
CA TYR A 223 -3.87 17.91 3.41
C TYR A 223 -4.96 16.83 3.48
N MET A 224 -4.56 15.56 3.49
CA MET A 224 -5.45 14.43 3.75
C MET A 224 -4.91 13.53 4.85
N ASP A 225 -5.81 12.84 5.54
CA ASP A 225 -5.43 11.66 6.29
C ASP A 225 -5.00 10.54 5.34
N ALA A 226 -4.19 9.62 5.84
CA ALA A 226 -3.79 8.47 5.06
C ALA A 226 -4.98 7.53 4.82
N ILE A 227 -4.99 6.87 3.67
CA ILE A 227 -5.95 5.81 3.38
C ILE A 227 -5.30 4.43 3.55
N THR A 228 -6.09 3.42 3.90
CA THR A 228 -5.58 2.07 4.21
C THR A 228 -5.58 1.11 3.03
N GLY A 229 -5.89 1.62 1.82
CA GLY A 229 -5.64 0.91 0.57
C GLY A 229 -4.14 0.74 0.30
N ALA A 230 -3.82 -0.19 -0.60
CA ALA A 230 -2.47 -0.38 -1.15
C ALA A 230 -2.38 0.27 -2.53
N GLU A 231 -1.17 0.58 -2.95
CA GLU A 231 -0.90 1.11 -4.29
C GLU A 231 0.53 0.68 -4.66
N ASP A 232 0.68 0.04 -5.81
CA ASP A 232 1.94 -0.60 -6.19
C ASP A 232 2.98 0.41 -6.75
N PHE A 233 2.57 1.67 -7.02
CA PHE A 233 3.50 2.79 -7.25
C PHE A 233 4.58 2.88 -6.15
N SER A 234 4.26 2.40 -4.94
CA SER A 234 5.17 2.27 -3.82
C SER A 234 6.45 1.46 -4.13
N PHE A 235 6.44 0.54 -5.09
CA PHE A 235 7.66 -0.17 -5.53
C PHE A 235 8.66 0.75 -6.24
N PHE A 236 8.20 1.78 -6.95
CA PHE A 236 9.11 2.82 -7.45
C PHE A 236 9.69 3.62 -6.29
N GLN A 237 8.85 3.97 -5.30
CA GLN A 237 9.24 4.76 -4.13
C GLN A 237 10.23 4.03 -3.19
N GLU A 238 10.29 2.70 -3.23
CA GLU A 238 11.35 1.95 -2.53
C GLU A 238 12.75 2.18 -3.11
N LYS A 239 12.85 2.60 -4.39
CA LYS A 239 14.13 2.78 -5.07
C LYS A 239 14.57 4.24 -5.13
N ILE A 240 13.62 5.16 -5.24
CA ILE A 240 13.89 6.59 -5.46
C ILE A 240 12.85 7.45 -4.72
N PRO A 241 13.17 8.70 -4.36
CA PRO A 241 12.18 9.62 -3.81
C PRO A 241 10.98 9.78 -4.73
N GLY A 242 9.76 9.76 -4.18
CA GLY A 242 8.57 9.98 -4.97
C GLY A 242 7.46 10.71 -4.23
N MET A 243 6.55 11.30 -5.01
CA MET A 243 5.37 11.98 -4.51
C MET A 243 4.13 11.50 -5.27
N TYR A 244 3.18 10.97 -4.51
CA TYR A 244 1.87 10.50 -4.95
C TYR A 244 0.78 11.39 -4.37
N PHE A 245 -0.22 11.74 -5.17
CA PHE A 245 -1.31 12.62 -4.74
C PHE A 245 -2.63 12.26 -5.39
N PHE A 246 -3.73 12.70 -4.79
CA PHE A 246 -5.07 12.48 -5.31
C PHE A 246 -5.60 13.74 -5.98
N ILE A 247 -6.36 13.56 -7.05
CA ILE A 247 -7.12 14.65 -7.69
C ILE A 247 -8.62 14.32 -7.67
N GLY A 248 -9.47 15.34 -7.55
CA GLY A 248 -10.91 15.13 -7.55
C GLY A 248 -11.47 14.73 -8.92
N GLY A 249 -12.40 13.76 -8.92
CA GLY A 249 -13.12 13.28 -10.10
C GLY A 249 -14.61 13.61 -10.13
N THR A 250 -15.23 14.04 -9.03
CA THR A 250 -16.68 14.33 -9.01
C THR A 250 -16.98 15.71 -9.59
N LYS A 251 -17.94 15.81 -10.51
CA LYS A 251 -18.40 17.09 -11.06
C LYS A 251 -18.81 18.08 -9.96
N LYS A 252 -18.47 19.37 -10.14
CA LYS A 252 -18.91 20.44 -9.23
C LYS A 252 -20.43 20.48 -9.10
N GLY A 253 -20.93 20.59 -7.87
CA GLY A 253 -22.35 20.66 -7.55
C GLY A 253 -23.06 19.30 -7.39
N VAL A 254 -22.36 18.19 -7.60
CA VAL A 254 -22.86 16.85 -7.26
C VAL A 254 -22.68 16.60 -5.77
N ASP A 255 -23.67 15.96 -5.13
CA ASP A 255 -23.56 15.48 -3.76
C ASP A 255 -22.56 14.32 -3.67
N LEU A 256 -21.46 14.53 -2.96
CA LEU A 256 -20.40 13.54 -2.78
C LEU A 256 -20.89 12.25 -2.10
N SER A 257 -21.94 12.32 -1.27
CA SER A 257 -22.53 11.14 -0.63
C SER A 257 -23.21 10.19 -1.64
N THR A 258 -23.58 10.71 -2.80
CA THR A 258 -24.17 9.94 -3.91
C THR A 258 -23.15 9.51 -4.97
N SER A 259 -21.90 9.93 -4.82
CA SER A 259 -20.86 9.63 -5.80
C SER A 259 -20.38 8.20 -5.64
N ALA A 260 -20.45 7.43 -6.73
CA ALA A 260 -20.07 6.02 -6.74
C ALA A 260 -18.57 5.85 -6.41
N PRO A 261 -18.21 5.02 -5.42
CA PRO A 261 -16.83 4.72 -5.09
C PRO A 261 -16.09 4.03 -6.25
N HIS A 262 -14.76 4.00 -6.13
CA HIS A 262 -13.92 3.12 -6.93
C HIS A 262 -14.38 1.65 -6.83
N HIS A 263 -14.16 0.89 -7.90
CA HIS A 263 -14.51 -0.54 -8.01
C HIS A 263 -16.01 -0.86 -7.94
N THR A 264 -16.87 0.13 -8.21
CA THR A 264 -18.31 -0.09 -8.39
C THR A 264 -18.71 -0.01 -9.86
N PRO A 265 -19.76 -0.72 -10.31
CA PRO A 265 -20.25 -0.62 -11.70
C PRO A 265 -20.70 0.79 -12.09
N ASP A 266 -21.12 1.60 -11.12
CA ASP A 266 -21.60 2.98 -11.31
C ASP A 266 -20.45 4.02 -11.26
N PHE A 267 -19.20 3.57 -11.16
CA PHE A 267 -18.03 4.45 -11.10
C PHE A 267 -18.01 5.43 -12.26
N TYR A 268 -17.90 6.72 -11.91
CA TYR A 268 -17.86 7.81 -12.88
C TYR A 268 -16.93 8.92 -12.41
N VAL A 269 -16.18 9.49 -13.35
CA VAL A 269 -15.36 10.69 -13.13
C VAL A 269 -15.62 11.70 -14.24
N ASP A 270 -15.64 12.98 -13.87
CA ASP A 270 -15.86 14.09 -14.79
C ASP A 270 -14.56 14.44 -15.52
N ASP A 271 -14.61 14.48 -16.85
CA ASP A 271 -13.46 14.75 -17.72
C ASP A 271 -12.75 16.09 -17.43
N SER A 272 -13.41 17.05 -16.78
CA SER A 272 -12.75 18.29 -16.35
C SER A 272 -11.62 18.05 -15.35
N ALA A 273 -11.60 16.90 -14.67
CA ALA A 273 -10.49 16.48 -13.81
C ALA A 273 -9.16 16.34 -14.57
N LEU A 274 -9.21 16.02 -15.87
CA LEU A 274 -8.01 15.86 -16.71
C LEU A 274 -7.14 17.12 -16.68
N ALA A 275 -7.76 18.32 -16.66
CA ALA A 275 -7.03 19.58 -16.65
C ALA A 275 -6.16 19.73 -15.38
N THR A 276 -6.70 19.37 -14.21
CA THR A 276 -5.99 19.39 -12.93
C THR A 276 -4.81 18.43 -12.95
N GLY A 277 -5.02 17.20 -13.41
CA GLY A 277 -3.97 16.19 -13.50
C GLY A 277 -2.85 16.58 -14.47
N VAL A 278 -3.19 17.01 -15.69
CA VAL A 278 -2.21 17.39 -16.72
C VAL A 278 -1.38 18.58 -16.25
N ARG A 279 -2.01 19.60 -15.69
CA ARG A 279 -1.32 20.78 -15.15
C ARG A 279 -0.39 20.40 -14.00
N SER A 280 -0.87 19.61 -13.04
CA SER A 280 -0.07 19.18 -11.89
C SER A 280 1.16 18.38 -12.33
N MET A 281 0.98 17.32 -13.14
CA MET A 281 2.09 16.47 -13.59
C MET A 281 3.11 17.22 -14.45
N THR A 282 2.63 18.10 -15.34
CA THR A 282 3.52 18.89 -16.21
C THR A 282 4.37 19.85 -15.37
N SER A 283 3.76 20.57 -14.43
CA SER A 283 4.46 21.56 -13.62
C SER A 283 5.37 20.92 -12.59
N LEU A 284 4.99 19.80 -11.97
CA LEU A 284 5.87 19.06 -11.07
C LEU A 284 7.15 18.61 -11.77
N ALA A 285 7.03 18.01 -12.96
CA ALA A 285 8.18 17.56 -13.72
C ALA A 285 9.11 18.72 -14.13
N LEU A 286 8.54 19.85 -14.58
CA LEU A 286 9.34 21.01 -14.99
C LEU A 286 10.01 21.69 -13.79
N ASP A 287 9.25 22.03 -12.75
CA ASP A 287 9.79 22.74 -11.59
C ASP A 287 10.88 21.89 -10.91
N TYR A 288 10.70 20.57 -10.79
CA TYR A 288 11.74 19.69 -10.26
C TYR A 288 13.03 19.74 -11.11
N ILE A 289 12.93 19.77 -12.44
CA ILE A 289 14.10 19.85 -13.33
C ILE A 289 14.77 21.23 -13.28
N PHE A 290 14.02 22.32 -13.10
CA PHE A 290 14.60 23.66 -13.06
C PHE A 290 15.19 24.03 -11.70
N GLU A 291 14.77 23.35 -10.64
CA GLU A 291 15.27 23.55 -9.27
C GLU A 291 16.41 22.59 -8.87
N ASN A 292 16.90 21.76 -9.79
CA ASN A 292 18.04 20.85 -9.60
C ASN A 292 19.00 20.96 -10.78
#